data_AF-A0A9E1IZ07-F1
#
_entry.id   AF-A0A9E1IZ07-F1
#
_cell.length_a   1.000
_cell.length_b   1.000
_cell.length_c   1.000
_cell.angle_alpha   90.00
_cell.angle_beta   90.00
_cell.angle_gamma   90.00
#
_symmetry.space_group_name_H-M   'P 1'
#
loop_
_entity.id
_entity.type
_entity.pdbx_description
1 polymer ?
#
loop_
_entity_poly.entity_id
_entity_poly.type
_entity_poly.pdbx_seq_one_letter_code
_entity_poly.pdbx_strand_id
1 'polypeptide(L)' 'MLKNLDPLLNPNLLYILRAMGHGDVLTIVDSNFPADSVASTTVHGEVIRFDGA' A
#
# COMPACT_ATOMS: atom_id res chain seq x y z
N MET A 1 4.03 -4.42 16.16
CA MET A 1 4.04 -5.82 15.69
C MET A 1 2.77 -6.50 16.18
N LEU A 2 2.02 -7.15 15.28
CA LEU A 2 0.79 -7.86 15.62
C LEU A 2 1.03 -9.38 15.59
N LYS A 3 0.24 -10.14 16.36
CA LYS A 3 0.36 -11.61 16.38
C LYS A 3 -0.07 -12.18 15.03
N ASN A 4 0.73 -13.07 14.47
CA ASN A 4 0.46 -13.79 13.20
C ASN A 4 0.35 -12.89 11.95
N LEU A 5 0.87 -11.66 11.99
CA LEU A 5 0.94 -10.76 10.84
C LEU A 5 2.38 -10.39 10.57
N ASP A 6 2.73 -10.33 9.28
CA ASP A 6 4.05 -9.92 8.84
C ASP A 6 4.32 -8.48 9.32
N PRO A 7 5.42 -8.22 10.07
CA PRO A 7 5.78 -6.88 10.51
C PRO A 7 5.96 -5.86 9.38
N LEU A 8 6.22 -6.30 8.15
CA LEU A 8 6.29 -5.46 6.96
C LEU A 8 4.94 -4.82 6.61
N LEU A 9 3.83 -5.41 7.07
CA LEU A 9 2.50 -4.84 6.91
C LEU A 9 2.32 -3.70 7.91
N ASN A 10 2.75 -2.51 7.49
CA ASN A 10 2.59 -1.29 8.28
C ASN A 10 1.09 -0.94 8.47
N PRO A 11 0.76 -0.06 9.44
CA PRO A 11 -0.63 0.27 9.75
C PRO A 11 -1.44 0.80 8.55
N ASN A 12 -0.82 1.59 7.66
CA ASN A 12 -1.49 2.15 6.48
C ASN A 12 -1.83 1.05 5.47
N LEU A 13 -0.89 0.14 5.20
CA LEU A 13 -1.13 -0.99 4.31
C LEU A 13 -2.22 -1.92 4.84
N LEU A 14 -2.23 -2.20 6.14
CA LEU A 14 -3.28 -3.01 6.78
C LEU A 14 -4.66 -2.34 6.66
N TYR A 15 -4.73 -1.03 6.88
CA TYR A 15 -5.97 -0.27 6.72
C TYR A 15 -6.52 -0.37 5.29
N ILE A 16 -5.66 -0.18 4.29
CA ILE A 16 -6.03 -0.18 2.87
C ILE A 16 -6.48 -1.57 2.44
N LEU A 17 -5.70 -2.61 2.73
CA LEU A 17 -6.07 -4.00 2.42
C LEU A 17 -7.41 -4.40 3.06
N ARG A 18 -7.71 -3.89 4.25
CA ARG A 18 -8.99 -4.16 4.93
C ARG A 18 -10.16 -3.39 4.32
N ALA A 19 -9.92 -2.19 3.79
CA ALA A 19 -10.93 -1.32 3.19
C ALA A 19 -11.26 -1.72 1.74
N MET A 20 -10.34 -2.37 1.03
CA MET A 20 -10.54 -2.87 -0.33
C MET A 20 -11.73 -3.85 -0.42
N GLY A 21 -12.62 -3.60 -1.37
CA GLY A 21 -13.72 -4.46 -1.74
C GLY A 21 -13.37 -5.47 -2.83
N HIS A 22 -14.36 -6.27 -3.24
CA HIS A 22 -14.19 -7.18 -4.37
C HIS A 22 -14.02 -6.39 -5.68
N GLY A 23 -12.90 -6.60 -6.37
CA GLY A 23 -12.59 -5.91 -7.62
C GLY A 23 -11.70 -4.68 -7.45
N ASP A 24 -11.42 -4.25 -6.23
CA ASP A 24 -10.40 -3.22 -5.99
C ASP A 24 -9.00 -3.76 -6.31
N VAL A 25 -8.15 -2.88 -6.81
CA VAL A 25 -6.79 -3.21 -7.25
C VAL A 25 -5.77 -2.38 -6.51
N LEU A 26 -4.61 -3.00 -6.28
CA LEU A 26 -3.41 -2.34 -5.76
C LEU A 26 -2.24 -2.69 -6.67
N THR A 27 -1.29 -1.78 -6.81
CA THR A 27 -0.10 -1.98 -7.65
C THR A 27 1.14 -1.96 -6.77
N ILE A 28 1.97 -3.00 -6.89
CA ILE A 28 3.31 -3.05 -6.31
C ILE A 28 4.26 -2.57 -7.39
N VAL A 29 5.10 -1.59 -7.06
CA VAL A 29 5.99 -0.91 -8.01
C VAL A 29 7.40 -0.82 -7.45
N ASP A 30 8.38 -0.69 -8.35
CA ASP A 30 9.77 -0.45 -7.98
C ASP A 30 10.03 1.05 -7.73
N SER A 31 11.28 1.37 -7.38
CA SER A 31 11.71 2.75 -7.13
C SER A 31 11.83 3.61 -8.39
N ASN A 32 11.79 3.03 -9.60
CA ASN A 32 11.84 3.77 -10.86
C ASN A 32 10.45 4.21 -11.33
N PHE A 33 9.40 3.60 -10.82
CA PHE A 33 8.02 3.97 -11.12
C PHE A 33 7.68 5.35 -10.51
N PRO A 34 6.93 6.22 -11.23
CA PRO A 34 6.52 7.54 -10.73
C PRO A 34 5.39 7.44 -9.70
N ALA A 35 5.66 6.79 -8.56
CA ALA A 35 4.66 6.43 -7.56
C ALA A 35 3.91 7.65 -7.00
N ASP A 36 4.61 8.74 -6.68
CA ASP A 36 4.00 9.94 -6.09
C ASP A 36 2.97 10.58 -7.03
N SER A 37 3.28 10.70 -8.33
CA SER A 37 2.34 11.25 -9.31
C SER A 37 1.15 10.32 -9.53
N VAL A 38 1.37 9.01 -9.62
CA VAL A 38 0.29 8.05 -9.89
C VAL A 38 -0.62 7.89 -8.68
N ALA A 39 -0.06 7.82 -7.47
CA ALA A 39 -0.82 7.66 -6.23
C ALA A 39 -1.85 8.78 -6.03
N SER A 40 -1.52 10.01 -6.43
CA SER A 40 -2.44 11.17 -6.36
C SER A 40 -3.72 11.00 -7.18
N THR A 41 -3.75 10.05 -8.13
CA THR A 41 -4.92 9.72 -8.95
C THR A 41 -5.65 8.46 -8.48
N THR A 42 -5.16 7.80 -7.43
CA THR A 42 -5.78 6.61 -6.83
C THR A 42 -6.77 6.99 -5.74
N VAL A 43 -7.57 6.02 -5.28
CA VAL A 43 -8.52 6.21 -4.17
C VAL A 43 -7.81 6.59 -2.86
N HIS A 44 -6.60 6.08 -2.62
CA HIS A 44 -5.87 6.39 -1.39
C HIS A 44 -5.20 7.76 -1.43
N GLY A 45 -4.79 8.24 -2.62
CA GLY A 45 -4.22 9.58 -2.82
C GLY A 45 -2.73 9.73 -2.48
N GLU A 46 -2.13 8.79 -1.73
CA GLU A 46 -0.73 8.86 -1.29
C GLU A 46 0.01 7.54 -1.52
N VAL A 47 1.35 7.62 -1.59
CA VAL A 47 2.20 6.43 -1.75
C VAL A 47 2.28 5.68 -0.42
N ILE A 48 1.94 4.39 -0.45
CA ILE A 48 2.22 3.49 0.67
C ILE A 48 3.68 3.06 0.56
N ARG A 49 4.53 3.57 1.45
CA ARG A 49 5.93 3.14 1.50
C ARG A 49 6.00 1.73 2.10
N PHE A 50 6.66 0.84 1.37
CA PHE A 50 6.94 -0.52 1.81
C PHE A 50 8.44 -0.62 2.08
N ASP A 51 8.87 0.08 3.12
CA ASP A 51 10.27 0.16 3.53
C ASP A 51 10.61 -1.12 4.30
N GLY A 52 10.82 -2.20 3.54
CA GLY A 52 10.99 -3.56 4.02
C GLY A 52 12.38 -4.18 3.82
N ALA A 53 13.35 -3.39 3.36
CA ALA A 53 14.77 -3.71 3.29
C ALA A 53 15.59 -2.42 3.23
#